data_AF-A0A959X9Z0-F1
#
_entry.id   AF-A0A959X9Z0-F1
#
_cell.length_a   1.000
_cell.length_b   1.000
_cell.length_c   1.000
_cell.angle_alpha   90.00
_cell.angle_beta   90.00
_cell.angle_gamma   90.00
#
_symmetry.space_group_name_H-M   'P 1'
#
loop_
_entity.id
_entity.type
_entity.pdbx_description
1 polymer ?
#
loop_
_entity_poly.entity_id
_entity_poly.type
_entity_poly.pdbx_seq_one_letter_code
_entity_poly.pdbx_strand_id
1 'polypeptide(L)'
;PVRTHTPLLGVELSLDAGARLDLAVDPAFEHGVLVDHGALEVEGRQLRRGELAYLEPGADQILLTVSQSTRILLLGGPPFGEQIVMWWNFIARSHEEIEQWRADWQAEISGSTAHSRYGLPEGDPGDPLPAPVLPGVRLQPRG
;
A
#
# COMPACT_ATOMS: atom_id res chain seq x y z
N PRO A 1 -4.08 11.68 -16.34
CA PRO A 1 -3.97 10.25 -15.97
C PRO A 1 -2.76 10.05 -15.05
N VAL A 2 -2.85 9.14 -14.07
CA VAL A 2 -1.74 8.84 -13.15
C VAL A 2 -0.71 8.01 -13.90
N ARG A 3 0.58 8.38 -13.80
CA ARG A 3 1.69 7.61 -14.37
C ARG A 3 2.23 6.65 -13.30
N THR A 4 2.46 5.41 -13.69
CA THR A 4 3.05 4.39 -12.83
C THR A 4 4.32 3.83 -13.46
N HIS A 5 5.24 3.31 -12.64
CA HIS A 5 6.49 2.69 -13.09
C HIS A 5 6.39 1.17 -13.22
N THR A 6 5.28 0.60 -12.74
CA THR A 6 4.88 -0.79 -12.89
C THR A 6 3.39 -0.85 -13.30
N PRO A 7 2.92 -1.92 -13.93
CA PRO A 7 1.49 -2.13 -14.14
C PRO A 7 0.77 -2.17 -12.80
N LEU A 8 -0.22 -1.30 -12.61
CA LEU A 8 -1.00 -1.17 -11.38
C LEU A 8 -2.44 -0.83 -11.72
N LEU A 9 -3.35 -1.37 -10.91
CA LEU A 9 -4.77 -1.09 -10.89
C LEU A 9 -5.13 -0.48 -9.53
N GLY A 10 -5.90 0.60 -9.55
CA GLY A 10 -6.50 1.20 -8.36
C GLY A 10 -7.83 1.82 -8.75
N VAL A 11 -8.93 1.31 -8.19
CA VAL A 11 -10.30 1.75 -8.50
C VAL A 11 -11.10 1.85 -7.22
N GLU A 12 -11.81 2.95 -7.05
CA GLU A 12 -12.90 3.05 -6.07
C GLU A 12 -14.20 2.60 -6.72
N LEU A 13 -14.92 1.69 -6.07
CA LEU A 13 -16.24 1.24 -6.49
C LEU A 13 -17.25 1.61 -5.40
N SER A 14 -18.25 2.41 -5.77
CA SER A 14 -19.43 2.66 -4.95
C SER A 14 -20.58 1.78 -5.46
N LEU A 15 -21.03 0.84 -4.63
CA LEU A 15 -22.01 -0.18 -4.96
C LEU A 15 -23.31 0.08 -4.19
N ASP A 16 -24.42 0.11 -4.91
CA ASP A 16 -25.75 0.24 -4.30
C ASP A 16 -26.18 -1.05 -3.60
N ALA A 17 -27.08 -0.92 -2.61
CA ALA A 17 -27.60 -2.08 -1.88
C ALA A 17 -28.27 -3.08 -2.83
N GLY A 18 -27.95 -4.37 -2.68
CA GLY A 18 -28.46 -5.44 -3.53
C GLY A 18 -27.68 -5.64 -4.84
N ALA A 19 -26.64 -4.83 -5.11
CA ALA A 19 -25.82 -5.03 -6.30
C ALA A 19 -25.05 -6.36 -6.24
N ARG A 20 -24.95 -6.98 -7.41
CA ARG A 20 -24.13 -8.16 -7.69
C ARG A 20 -23.35 -7.89 -8.96
N LEU A 21 -22.04 -8.00 -8.89
CA LEU A 21 -21.13 -7.65 -9.98
C LEU A 21 -20.09 -8.75 -10.17
N ASP A 22 -20.04 -9.31 -11.38
CA ASP A 22 -18.92 -10.13 -11.85
C ASP A 22 -17.93 -9.20 -12.55
N LEU A 23 -16.85 -8.86 -11.84
CA LEU A 23 -15.87 -7.89 -12.32
C LEU A 23 -14.75 -8.62 -13.06
N ALA A 24 -14.58 -8.35 -14.35
CA ALA A 24 -13.45 -8.86 -15.11
C ALA A 24 -12.13 -8.25 -14.61
N VAL A 25 -11.12 -9.08 -14.41
CA VAL A 25 -9.79 -8.70 -13.92
C VAL A 25 -8.69 -9.39 -14.72
N ASP A 26 -7.45 -8.89 -14.61
CA ASP A 26 -6.30 -9.50 -15.28
C ASP A 26 -5.80 -10.72 -14.47
N PRO A 27 -5.83 -11.95 -15.01
CA PRO A 27 -5.38 -13.13 -14.27
C PRO A 27 -3.88 -13.13 -13.94
N ALA A 28 -3.07 -12.26 -14.56
CA ALA A 28 -1.67 -12.08 -14.18
C ALA A 28 -1.48 -11.24 -12.90
N PHE A 29 -2.55 -10.59 -12.42
CA PHE A 29 -2.49 -9.71 -11.25
C PHE A 29 -2.96 -10.45 -9.99
N GLU A 30 -2.31 -10.17 -8.87
CA GLU A 30 -2.95 -10.35 -7.56
C GLU A 30 -3.86 -9.15 -7.27
N HIS A 31 -4.94 -9.38 -6.51
CA HIS A 31 -5.93 -8.36 -6.22
C HIS A 31 -6.21 -8.21 -4.72
N GLY A 32 -6.46 -6.97 -4.32
CA GLY A 32 -6.88 -6.59 -2.99
C GLY A 32 -8.24 -5.90 -3.02
N VAL A 33 -9.23 -6.41 -2.30
CA VAL A 33 -10.52 -5.74 -2.10
C VAL A 33 -10.61 -5.23 -0.67
N LEU A 34 -10.44 -3.91 -0.50
CA LEU A 34 -10.50 -3.23 0.80
C LEU A 34 -11.87 -2.58 0.98
N VAL A 35 -12.52 -2.84 2.10
CA VAL A 35 -13.81 -2.19 2.42
C VAL A 35 -13.59 -0.88 3.14
N ASP A 36 -13.89 0.24 2.48
CA ASP A 36 -13.85 1.59 3.08
C ASP A 36 -15.13 1.90 3.86
N HIS A 37 -16.28 1.52 3.31
CA HIS A 37 -17.60 1.73 3.92
C HIS A 37 -18.54 0.56 3.63
N GLY A 38 -19.38 0.20 4.59
CA GLY A 38 -20.38 -0.87 4.43
C GLY A 38 -19.78 -2.26 4.66
N ALA A 39 -20.27 -3.23 3.90
CA ALA A 39 -19.84 -4.62 3.94
C ALA A 39 -20.24 -5.32 2.64
N LEU A 40 -19.44 -6.27 2.19
CA LEU A 40 -19.72 -7.06 1.00
C LEU A 40 -19.29 -8.50 1.16
N GLU A 41 -19.77 -9.33 0.24
CA GLU A 41 -19.24 -10.65 -0.01
C GLU A 41 -18.32 -10.60 -1.23
N VAL A 42 -17.13 -11.18 -1.10
CA VAL A 42 -16.16 -11.41 -2.18
C VAL A 42 -15.99 -12.91 -2.31
N GLU A 43 -16.31 -13.50 -3.46
CA GLU A 43 -16.19 -14.96 -3.69
C GLU A 43 -16.83 -15.82 -2.57
N GLY A 44 -18.03 -15.45 -2.12
CA GLY A 44 -18.73 -16.17 -1.04
C GLY A 44 -18.26 -15.84 0.37
N ARG A 45 -17.24 -14.97 0.54
CA ARG A 45 -16.66 -14.62 1.84
C ARG A 45 -17.05 -13.21 2.26
N GLN A 46 -17.61 -13.08 3.45
CA GLN A 46 -18.04 -11.80 4.00
C GLN A 46 -16.84 -10.96 4.45
N LEU A 47 -16.86 -9.67 4.08
CA LEU A 47 -15.90 -8.65 4.44
C LEU A 47 -16.60 -7.42 5.02
N ARG A 48 -16.03 -6.88 6.09
CA ARG A 48 -16.49 -5.71 6.83
C ARG A 48 -15.54 -4.55 6.62
N ARG A 49 -16.01 -3.35 6.95
CA ARG A 49 -15.18 -2.14 6.94
C ARG A 49 -13.81 -2.36 7.60
N GLY A 50 -12.76 -1.97 6.87
CA GLY A 50 -11.37 -2.09 7.28
C GLY A 50 -10.73 -3.44 6.98
N GLU A 51 -11.50 -4.44 6.53
CA GLU A 51 -10.96 -5.74 6.12
C GLU A 51 -10.55 -5.71 4.65
N LEU A 52 -9.47 -6.45 4.35
CA LEU A 52 -8.89 -6.62 3.03
C LEU A 52 -9.00 -8.09 2.63
N ALA A 53 -9.63 -8.36 1.48
CA ALA A 53 -9.54 -9.67 0.85
C ALA A 53 -8.33 -9.66 -0.08
N TYR A 54 -7.44 -10.61 0.12
CA TYR A 54 -6.38 -10.94 -0.83
C TYR A 54 -6.85 -12.05 -1.77
N LEU A 55 -6.61 -11.86 -3.06
CA LEU A 55 -6.89 -12.81 -4.11
C LEU A 55 -5.59 -13.06 -4.88
N GLU A 56 -5.14 -14.30 -4.87
CA GLU A 56 -3.96 -14.75 -5.61
C GLU A 56 -4.17 -14.57 -7.13
N PRO A 57 -3.09 -14.49 -7.92
CA PRO A 57 -3.19 -14.48 -9.38
C PRO A 57 -3.89 -15.74 -9.93
N GLY A 58 -4.55 -15.57 -11.08
CA GLY A 58 -5.12 -16.66 -11.87
C GLY A 58 -6.62 -16.56 -12.10
N ALA A 59 -7.35 -15.79 -11.30
CA ALA A 59 -8.75 -15.48 -11.56
C ALA A 59 -8.88 -14.39 -12.63
N ASP A 60 -9.78 -14.58 -13.59
CA ASP A 60 -10.13 -13.59 -14.61
C ASP A 60 -11.42 -12.82 -14.25
N GLN A 61 -12.09 -13.22 -13.17
CA GLN A 61 -13.28 -12.58 -12.63
C GLN A 61 -13.26 -12.56 -11.09
N ILE A 62 -13.89 -11.53 -10.52
CA ILE A 62 -14.17 -11.42 -9.08
C ILE A 62 -15.66 -11.14 -8.91
N LEU A 63 -16.36 -12.03 -8.21
CA LEU A 63 -17.74 -11.86 -7.82
C LEU A 63 -17.84 -11.03 -6.54
N LEU A 64 -18.53 -9.89 -6.65
CA LEU A 64 -18.87 -8.99 -5.56
C LEU A 64 -20.38 -9.01 -5.34
N THR A 65 -20.82 -9.20 -4.10
CA THR A 65 -22.24 -9.11 -3.73
C THR A 65 -22.40 -8.19 -2.52
N VAL A 66 -23.29 -7.22 -2.58
CA VAL A 66 -23.54 -6.27 -1.49
C VAL A 66 -25.00 -6.31 -1.06
N SER A 67 -25.24 -6.33 0.25
CA SER A 67 -26.59 -6.25 0.85
C SER A 67 -26.96 -4.83 1.28
N GLN A 68 -25.99 -3.92 1.34
CA GLN A 68 -26.13 -2.52 1.72
C GLN A 68 -25.21 -1.64 0.87
N SER A 69 -25.45 -0.32 0.86
CA SER A 69 -24.57 0.62 0.16
C SER A 69 -23.14 0.50 0.69
N THR A 70 -22.20 0.19 -0.21
CA THR A 70 -20.84 -0.20 0.14
C THR A 70 -19.85 0.49 -0.78
N ARG A 71 -18.75 0.96 -0.21
CA ARG A 71 -17.61 1.49 -0.96
C ARG A 71 -16.40 0.63 -0.72
N ILE A 72 -15.78 0.20 -1.80
CA ILE A 72 -14.53 -0.57 -1.76
C ILE A 72 -13.44 0.12 -2.59
N LEU A 73 -12.20 -0.17 -2.23
CA LEU A 73 -11.05 0.01 -3.09
C LEU A 73 -10.65 -1.35 -3.65
N LEU A 74 -10.62 -1.47 -4.97
CA LEU A 74 -9.98 -2.57 -5.67
C LEU A 74 -8.57 -2.14 -6.07
N LEU A 75 -7.59 -2.89 -5.58
CA LEU A 75 -6.18 -2.74 -5.91
C LEU A 75 -5.73 -3.97 -6.70
N GLY A 76 -4.82 -3.81 -7.63
CA GLY A 76 -4.23 -4.94 -8.34
C GLY A 76 -2.90 -4.61 -8.99
N GLY A 77 -2.12 -5.64 -9.25
CA GLY A 77 -0.84 -5.56 -9.95
C GLY A 77 -0.22 -6.94 -10.09
N PRO A 78 0.78 -7.12 -10.96
CA PRO A 78 1.58 -8.34 -10.96
C PRO A 78 2.26 -8.51 -9.59
N PRO A 79 2.37 -9.75 -9.07
CA PRO A 79 3.13 -10.00 -7.84
C PRO A 79 4.52 -9.37 -7.91
N PHE A 80 4.90 -8.69 -6.83
CA PHE A 80 6.17 -8.00 -6.80
C PHE A 80 7.31 -8.99 -6.58
N GLY A 81 8.03 -9.34 -7.65
CA GLY A 81 9.06 -10.39 -7.62
C GLY A 81 10.39 -10.02 -6.94
N GLU A 82 10.49 -8.83 -6.33
CA GLU A 82 11.69 -8.39 -5.61
C GLU A 82 11.44 -8.42 -4.09
N GLN A 83 12.46 -8.82 -3.33
CA GLN A 83 12.42 -8.70 -1.88
C GLN A 83 12.74 -7.27 -1.44
N ILE A 84 11.91 -6.70 -0.57
CA ILE A 84 12.05 -5.33 -0.06
C ILE A 84 12.13 -5.30 1.47
N VAL A 85 12.87 -4.35 2.01
CA VAL A 85 12.90 -4.04 3.44
C VAL A 85 12.07 -2.77 3.65
N MET A 86 10.96 -2.90 4.38
CA MET A 86 10.11 -1.76 4.75
C MET A 86 10.25 -1.45 6.23
N TRP A 87 10.58 -0.20 6.55
CA TRP A 87 10.61 0.30 7.91
C TRP A 87 10.30 1.79 7.93
N TRP A 88 9.33 2.19 8.77
CA TRP A 88 8.82 3.57 8.81
C TRP A 88 8.46 4.05 7.39
N ASN A 89 8.91 5.23 6.98
CA ASN A 89 8.68 5.83 5.66
C ASN A 89 9.70 5.38 4.59
N PHE A 90 10.47 4.33 4.86
CA PHE A 90 11.54 3.85 3.97
C PHE A 90 11.23 2.46 3.41
N ILE A 91 11.38 2.32 2.10
CA ILE A 91 11.29 1.06 1.36
C ILE A 91 12.61 0.88 0.60
N ALA A 92 13.45 -0.03 1.07
CA ALA A 92 14.79 -0.29 0.55
C ALA A 92 14.96 -1.75 0.12
N ARG A 93 16.15 -2.12 -0.36
CA ARG A 93 16.51 -3.51 -0.70
C ARG A 93 17.30 -4.19 0.41
N SER A 94 17.84 -3.44 1.36
CA SER A 94 18.63 -3.99 2.47
C SER A 94 18.43 -3.24 3.79
N HIS A 95 18.84 -3.86 4.89
CA HIS A 95 18.85 -3.23 6.21
C HIS A 95 19.83 -2.06 6.27
N GLU A 96 21.00 -2.21 5.66
CA GLU A 96 22.07 -1.20 5.60
C GLU A 96 21.59 0.08 4.90
N GLU A 97 20.79 -0.05 3.84
CA GLU A 97 20.18 1.11 3.19
C GLU A 97 19.21 1.83 4.12
N ILE A 98 18.40 1.10 4.89
CA ILE A 98 17.50 1.71 5.89
C ILE A 98 18.29 2.44 6.98
N GLU A 99 19.37 1.84 7.48
CA GLU A 99 20.27 2.47 8.46
C GLU A 99 20.85 3.78 7.93
N GLN A 100 21.37 3.77 6.71
CA GLN A 100 21.93 4.95 6.06
C GLN A 100 20.87 6.03 5.86
N TRP A 101 19.71 5.68 5.29
CA TRP A 101 18.63 6.63 5.01
C TRP A 101 18.06 7.27 6.28
N ARG A 102 17.98 6.49 7.36
CA ARG A 102 17.63 7.01 8.67
C ARG A 102 18.68 7.99 9.19
N ALA A 103 19.97 7.67 9.08
CA ALA A 103 21.05 8.54 9.52
C ALA A 103 21.05 9.86 8.73
N ASP A 104 20.87 9.79 7.40
CA ASP A 104 20.76 10.95 6.53
C ASP A 104 19.58 11.84 6.95
N TRP A 105 18.40 11.27 7.19
CA TRP A 105 17.22 12.01 7.64
C TRP A 105 17.45 12.70 8.98
N GLN A 106 18.01 11.98 9.95
CA GLN A 106 18.31 12.53 11.28
C GLN A 106 19.35 13.67 11.21
N ALA A 107 20.35 13.53 10.34
CA ALA A 107 21.33 14.59 10.11
C ALA A 107 20.66 15.85 9.53
N GLU A 108 19.82 15.70 8.51
CA GLU A 108 19.12 16.82 7.87
C GLU A 108 18.20 17.56 8.83
N ILE A 109 17.35 16.86 9.59
CA ILE A 109 16.43 17.50 10.53
C ILE A 109 17.15 18.13 11.74
N SER A 110 18.41 17.75 11.99
CA SER A 110 19.27 18.38 12.99
C SER A 110 20.04 19.61 12.47
N GLY A 111 19.88 19.96 11.18
CA GLY A 111 20.50 21.13 10.55
C GLY A 111 21.81 20.86 9.81
N SER A 112 22.20 19.60 9.59
CA SER A 112 23.38 19.26 8.79
C SER A 112 23.06 19.30 7.29
N THR A 113 23.88 20.01 6.51
CA THR A 113 23.75 20.09 5.03
C THR A 113 24.77 19.23 4.29
N ALA A 114 25.58 18.44 5.00
CA ALA A 114 26.65 17.66 4.39
C ALA A 114 26.13 16.70 3.32
N HIS A 115 24.94 16.11 3.51
CA HIS A 115 24.28 15.17 2.60
C HIS A 115 22.77 15.45 2.52
N SER A 116 22.36 16.54 1.86
CA SER A 116 20.93 16.88 1.67
C SER A 116 20.29 16.01 0.58
N ARG A 117 19.60 14.96 1.00
CA ARG A 117 18.82 14.02 0.17
C ARG A 117 17.32 14.33 0.17
N TYR A 118 16.74 14.64 1.33
CA TYR A 118 15.28 14.72 1.48
C TYR A 118 14.76 16.14 1.28
N GLY A 119 15.47 17.12 1.85
CA GLY A 119 15.00 18.50 1.92
C GLY A 119 13.85 18.66 2.92
N LEU A 120 13.65 19.89 3.37
CA LEU A 120 12.54 20.26 4.25
C LEU A 120 11.52 21.09 3.46
N PRO A 121 10.20 20.85 3.62
CA PRO A 121 9.18 21.64 2.94
C PRO A 121 9.26 23.12 3.32
N GLU A 122 9.31 23.99 2.31
CA GLU A 122 9.30 25.44 2.54
C GLU A 122 7.95 25.89 3.12
N GLY A 123 7.99 26.68 4.19
CA GLY A 123 6.79 27.28 4.78
C GLY A 123 5.95 26.33 5.65
N ASP A 124 6.42 25.10 5.90
CA ASP A 124 5.80 24.24 6.91
C ASP A 124 6.17 24.74 8.32
N PRO A 125 5.20 25.15 9.14
CA PRO A 125 5.47 25.60 10.50
C PRO A 125 5.76 24.45 11.48
N GLY A 126 5.56 23.20 11.05
CA GLY A 126 5.80 22.02 11.89
C GLY A 126 7.27 21.64 12.01
N ASP A 127 7.66 21.16 13.19
CA ASP A 127 8.97 20.52 13.36
C ASP A 127 9.03 19.22 12.54
N PRO A 128 10.15 18.93 11.86
CA PRO A 128 10.31 17.67 11.15
C PRO A 128 10.15 16.46 12.09
N LEU A 129 9.41 15.44 11.64
CA LEU A 129 9.19 14.24 12.42
C LEU A 129 10.47 13.39 12.51
N PRO A 130 11.01 13.13 13.71
CA PRO A 130 12.20 12.29 13.85
C PRO A 130 11.85 10.84 13.50
N ALA A 131 12.72 10.19 12.71
CA ALA A 131 12.60 8.76 12.48
C ALA A 131 12.78 7.98 13.80
N PRO A 132 11.94 6.97 14.10
CA PRO A 132 12.07 6.15 15.30
C PRO A 132 13.45 5.49 15.43
N VAL A 133 13.80 4.99 16.61
CA VAL A 133 15.01 4.18 16.75
C VAL A 133 14.83 2.85 15.99
N LEU A 134 15.86 2.40 15.30
CA LEU A 134 15.83 1.08 14.68
C LEU A 134 15.73 0.00 15.77
N PRO A 135 14.98 -1.08 15.53
CA PRO A 135 14.99 -2.19 16.46
C PRO A 135 16.39 -2.78 16.53
N GLY A 136 16.79 -3.32 17.69
CA GLY A 136 18.09 -3.97 17.88
C GLY A 136 18.26 -5.30 17.12
N VAL A 137 17.37 -5.60 16.16
CA VAL A 137 17.39 -6.79 15.31
C VAL A 137 17.43 -6.37 13.84
N ARG A 138 18.07 -7.21 13.02
CA ARG A 138 18.18 -6.95 11.58
C ARG A 138 16.82 -7.04 10.91
N LEU A 139 16.48 -6.01 10.14
CA LEU A 139 15.26 -5.99 9.33
C LEU A 139 15.37 -7.04 8.22
N GLN A 140 14.33 -7.86 8.07
CA GLN A 140 14.28 -8.93 7.08
C GLN A 140 13.58 -8.45 5.81
N PRO A 141 14.14 -8.74 4.62
CA PRO A 141 13.43 -8.54 3.37
C PRO A 141 12.14 -9.37 3.31
N ARG A 142 11.13 -8.82 2.65
CA ARG A 142 9.82 -9.46 2.40
C ARG A 142 9.54 -9.44 0.91
N GLY A 143 8.99 -10.54 0.40
CA GLY A 143 8.54 -10.75 -0.97
C GLY A 143 7.82 -12.08 -1.07
#